data_AF-A0A964D1K3-F1
#
_entry.id   AF-A0A964D1K3-F1
#
_cell.length_a   1.000
_cell.length_b   1.000
_cell.length_c   1.000
_cell.angle_alpha   90.00
_cell.angle_beta   90.00
_cell.angle_gamma   90.00
#
_symmetry.space_group_name_H-M   'P 1'
#
loop_
_entity.id
_entity.type
_entity.pdbx_description
1 polymer ?
#
loop_
_entity_poly.entity_id
_entity_poly.type
_entity_poly.pdbx_seq_one_letter_code
_entity_poly.pdbx_strand_id
1 'polypeptide(L)'
;MMKNNNDDIFTAFIGAVLQQTEPLPAPVQLEFNKIDEAFTIIDIERLAELHPPLLAAYEETHNWLMYHSNERSKGLDVLPDSESEK
;
A
#
# COMPACT_ATOMS: atom_id res chain seq x y z
N MET A 1 13.86 -7.91 -9.82
CA MET A 1 12.40 -7.83 -9.78
C MET A 1 12.01 -7.91 -8.31
N MET A 2 11.67 -6.78 -7.69
CA MET A 2 11.15 -6.80 -6.32
C MET A 2 9.86 -7.64 -6.36
N LYS A 3 9.77 -8.66 -5.50
CA LYS A 3 8.52 -9.37 -5.28
C LYS A 3 7.60 -8.37 -4.57
N ASN A 4 6.75 -7.68 -5.32
CA ASN A 4 5.64 -6.96 -4.69
C ASN A 4 4.76 -8.05 -4.09
N ASN A 5 4.75 -8.16 -2.76
CA ASN A 5 3.84 -9.08 -2.10
C ASN A 5 2.43 -8.53 -2.29
N ASN A 6 1.47 -9.40 -2.63
CA ASN A 6 0.07 -9.02 -2.76
C ASN A 6 -0.45 -8.25 -1.52
N ASP A 7 0.10 -8.57 -0.35
CA ASP A 7 -0.20 -7.89 0.92
C ASP A 7 0.21 -6.41 0.93
N ASP A 8 1.36 -6.06 0.35
CA ASP A 8 1.85 -4.67 0.30
C ASP A 8 0.98 -3.83 -0.64
N ILE A 9 0.60 -4.43 -1.76
CA ILE A 9 -0.27 -3.82 -2.78
C ILE A 9 -1.67 -3.60 -2.18
N PHE A 10 -2.20 -4.61 -1.47
CA PHE A 10 -3.48 -4.51 -0.77
C PHE A 10 -3.45 -3.42 0.30
N THR A 11 -2.40 -3.40 1.11
CA THR A 11 -2.23 -2.42 2.19
C THR A 11 -2.14 -0.99 1.63
N ALA A 12 -1.41 -0.79 0.53
CA ALA A 12 -1.33 0.49 -0.14
C ALA A 12 -2.70 0.95 -0.66
N PHE A 13 -3.48 0.05 -1.24
CA PHE A 13 -4.81 0.35 -1.75
C PHE A 13 -5.79 0.73 -0.64
N ILE A 14 -5.82 0.00 0.47
CA ILE A 14 -6.66 0.35 1.63
C ILE A 14 -6.23 1.70 2.22
N GLY A 15 -4.92 1.96 2.32
CA GLY A 15 -4.41 3.27 2.74
C GLY A 15 -4.91 4.41 1.86
N ALA A 16 -4.88 4.23 0.54
CA ALA A 16 -5.38 5.20 -0.43
C ALA A 16 -6.89 5.46 -0.29
N VAL A 17 -7.68 4.42 -0.04
CA VAL A 17 -9.13 4.54 0.21
C VAL A 17 -9.40 5.33 1.50
N LEU A 18 -8.64 5.06 2.58
CA LEU A 18 -8.80 5.74 3.86
C LEU A 18 -8.40 7.22 3.83
N GLN A 19 -7.56 7.63 2.88
CA GLN A 19 -7.17 9.03 2.71
C GLN A 19 -8.20 9.86 1.93
N GLN A 20 -9.21 9.23 1.31
CA GLN A 20 -10.24 9.96 0.58
C GLN A 20 -11.11 10.79 1.54
N THR A 21 -11.21 12.09 1.28
CA THR A 21 -12.07 13.00 2.06
C THR A 21 -13.51 13.02 1.56
N GLU A 22 -13.74 12.50 0.36
CA GLU A 22 -15.04 12.38 -0.29
C GLU A 22 -15.39 10.91 -0.53
N PRO A 23 -16.68 10.55 -0.61
CA PRO A 23 -17.09 9.20 -0.96
C PRO A 23 -16.54 8.79 -2.32
N LEU A 24 -16.13 7.53 -2.44
CA LEU A 24 -15.69 6.99 -3.73
C LEU A 24 -16.79 7.16 -4.79
N PRO A 25 -16.46 7.48 -6.05
CA PRO A 25 -17.45 7.55 -7.12
C PRO A 25 -18.20 6.22 -7.31
N ALA A 26 -19.49 6.29 -7.65
CA ALA A 26 -20.31 5.10 -7.88
C ALA A 26 -19.71 4.06 -8.86
N PRO A 27 -19.03 4.44 -9.96
CA PRO A 27 -18.35 3.49 -10.83
C PRO A 27 -17.23 2.71 -10.12
N VAL A 28 -16.47 3.38 -9.25
CA VAL A 28 -15.39 2.76 -8.45
C VAL A 28 -15.98 1.79 -7.43
N GLN A 29 -17.06 2.18 -6.75
CA GLN A 29 -17.75 1.31 -5.81
C GLN A 29 -18.34 0.06 -6.49
N LEU A 30 -18.90 0.22 -7.70
CA LEU A 30 -19.46 -0.89 -8.47
C LEU A 30 -18.39 -1.90 -8.90
N GLU A 31 -17.24 -1.42 -9.37
CA GLU A 31 -16.11 -2.31 -9.67
C GLU A 31 -15.54 -2.92 -8.40
N PHE A 32 -15.48 -2.16 -7.30
CA PHE A 32 -15.00 -2.69 -6.02
C PHE A 32 -15.88 -3.84 -5.51
N ASN A 33 -17.20 -3.71 -5.64
CA ASN A 33 -18.16 -4.74 -5.23
C ASN A 33 -18.15 -6.01 -6.10
N LYS A 34 -17.50 -5.98 -7.27
CA LYS A 34 -17.33 -7.16 -8.14
C LYS A 34 -16.11 -7.99 -7.78
N ILE A 35 -15.24 -7.46 -6.94
CA ILE A 35 -14.07 -8.17 -6.44
C ILE A 35 -14.54 -9.29 -5.52
N ASP A 36 -14.07 -10.50 -5.79
CA ASP A 36 -14.30 -11.67 -4.94
C ASP A 36 -13.17 -11.84 -3.91
N GLU A 37 -13.15 -12.96 -3.21
CA GLU A 37 -12.10 -13.27 -2.22
C GLU A 37 -10.67 -13.27 -2.82
N ALA A 38 -10.53 -13.41 -4.14
CA ALA A 38 -9.26 -13.43 -4.85
C ALA A 38 -8.90 -12.05 -5.42
N PHE A 39 -8.93 -11.02 -4.58
CA PHE A 39 -8.52 -9.67 -4.97
C PHE A 39 -7.08 -9.64 -5.48
N THR A 40 -6.90 -9.23 -6.74
CA THR A 40 -5.59 -9.20 -7.40
C THR A 40 -5.08 -7.79 -7.62
N ILE A 41 -3.79 -7.66 -7.92
CA ILE A 41 -3.20 -6.38 -8.32
C ILE A 41 -3.87 -5.77 -9.55
N ILE A 42 -4.39 -6.60 -10.46
CA ILE A 42 -5.08 -6.14 -11.68
C ILE A 42 -6.37 -5.40 -11.33
N ASP A 43 -7.06 -5.84 -10.27
CA ASP A 43 -8.29 -5.19 -9.79
C ASP A 43 -7.98 -3.84 -9.14
N ILE A 44 -6.86 -3.74 -8.43
CA ILE A 44 -6.34 -2.49 -7.83
C ILE A 44 -5.99 -1.48 -8.91
N GLU A 45 -5.24 -1.90 -9.93
CA GLU A 45 -4.85 -1.05 -11.05
C GLU A 45 -6.08 -0.52 -11.79
N ARG A 46 -7.07 -1.38 -12.06
CA ARG A 46 -8.34 -0.97 -12.68
C ARG A 46 -9.11 0.05 -11.84
N LEU A 47 -9.19 -0.15 -10.52
CA LEU A 47 -9.92 0.77 -9.63
C LEU A 47 -9.22 2.12 -9.51
N ALA A 48 -7.90 2.11 -9.47
CA ALA A 48 -7.09 3.30 -9.45
C ALA A 48 -7.25 4.10 -10.76
N GLU A 49 -7.22 3.45 -11.93
CA GLU A 49 -7.43 4.10 -13.23
C GLU A 49 -8.80 4.77 -13.37
N LEU A 50 -9.84 4.20 -12.77
CA LEU A 50 -11.20 4.76 -12.81
C LEU A 50 -11.34 6.05 -12.00
N HIS A 51 -10.40 6.36 -11.11
CA HIS A 51 -10.45 7.53 -10.26
C HIS A 51 -9.05 8.11 -10.01
N PRO A 52 -8.63 9.14 -10.78
CA PRO A 52 -7.26 9.68 -10.69
C PRO A 52 -6.83 10.13 -9.28
N PRO A 53 -7.69 10.72 -8.43
CA PRO A 53 -7.37 10.97 -7.02
C PRO A 53 -7.02 9.71 -6.21
N LEU A 54 -7.70 8.60 -6.45
CA LEU A 54 -7.43 7.33 -5.79
C LEU A 54 -6.10 6.73 -6.27
N LEU A 55 -5.79 6.85 -7.56
CA LEU A 55 -4.50 6.44 -8.12
C LEU A 55 -3.34 7.22 -7.50
N ALA A 56 -3.45 8.54 -7.40
CA ALA A 56 -2.41 9.36 -6.80
C ALA A 56 -2.15 8.97 -5.33
N ALA A 57 -3.21 8.77 -4.55
CA ALA A 57 -3.10 8.34 -3.16
C ALA A 57 -2.52 6.92 -3.02
N TYR A 58 -2.83 6.02 -3.95
CA TYR A 58 -2.25 4.68 -4.01
C TYR A 58 -0.75 4.72 -4.30
N GLU A 59 -0.33 5.46 -5.32
CA GLU A 59 1.09 5.59 -5.67
C GLU A 59 1.90 6.20 -4.51
N GLU A 60 1.36 7.23 -3.85
CA GLU A 60 1.98 7.84 -2.66
C GLU A 60 2.13 6.84 -1.52
N THR A 61 1.05 6.13 -1.18
CA THR A 61 1.05 5.15 -0.09
C THR A 61 1.97 3.97 -0.39
N HIS A 62 1.95 3.47 -1.62
CA HIS A 62 2.81 2.38 -2.07
C HIS A 62 4.30 2.79 -2.02
N ASN A 63 4.64 3.99 -2.49
CA ASN A 63 6.01 4.50 -2.42
C ASN A 63 6.48 4.68 -0.97
N TRP A 64 5.60 5.17 -0.09
CA TRP A 64 5.88 5.27 1.34
C TRP A 64 6.17 3.90 1.97
N LEU A 65 5.32 2.91 1.70
CA LEU A 65 5.50 1.54 2.18
C LEU A 65 6.81 0.92 1.69
N MET A 66 7.14 1.09 0.41
CA MET A 66 8.39 0.60 -0.17
C MET A 66 9.62 1.29 0.44
N TYR A 67 9.54 2.59 0.69
CA TYR A 67 10.63 3.34 1.35
C TYR A 67 10.84 2.84 2.78
N HIS A 68 9.77 2.75 3.58
CA HIS A 68 9.86 2.34 4.99
C HIS A 68 10.16 0.84 5.17
N SER A 69 9.71 -0.02 4.25
CA SER A 69 10.08 -1.44 4.22
C SER A 69 11.57 -1.63 3.90
N ASN A 70 12.11 -0.83 2.98
CA ASN A 70 13.54 -0.82 2.71
C ASN A 70 14.35 -0.27 3.90
N GLU A 71 13.90 0.78 4.58
CA GLU A 71 14.55 1.29 5.79
C GLU A 71 14.54 0.25 6.92
N ARG A 72 13.44 -0.49 7.10
CA ARG A 72 13.38 -1.62 8.05
C ARG A 72 14.35 -2.75 7.67
N SER A 73 14.47 -3.05 6.38
CA SER A 73 15.43 -4.03 5.85
C SER A 73 16.88 -3.56 5.94
N LYS A 74 17.11 -2.26 6.10
CA LYS A 74 18.42 -1.62 6.34
C LYS A 74 18.74 -1.42 7.82
N GLY A 75 17.92 -1.92 8.77
CA GLY A 75 18.40 -2.08 10.14
C GLY A 75 19.75 -2.81 10.07
N LEU A 76 20.90 -2.24 10.43
CA LEU A 76 21.15 -1.45 11.65
C LEU A 76 20.41 -2.05 12.84
N ASP A 77 20.28 -3.38 12.87
CA ASP A 77 20.38 -4.16 14.10
C ASP A 77 21.80 -4.00 14.66
N VAL A 78 22.20 -2.76 14.98
CA VAL A 78 23.13 -2.58 16.07
C VAL A 78 22.26 -2.74 17.29
N LEU A 79 22.09 -4.01 17.71
CA LEU A 79 21.78 -4.29 19.10
C LEU A 79 22.69 -3.38 19.92
N PRO A 80 22.18 -2.57 20.86
CA PRO A 80 23.05 -1.75 21.69
C PRO A 80 24.05 -2.72 22.33
N ASP A 81 25.34 -2.54 22.02
CA ASP A 81 26.39 -3.33 22.63
C ASP A 81 26.19 -3.24 24.15
N SER A 82 26.04 -4.40 24.78
CA SER A 82 25.83 -4.52 26.23
C SER A 82 27.08 -4.17 27.03
N GLU A 83 27.94 -3.28 26.54
CA GLU A 83 29.13 -2.79 27.24
C GLU A 83 28.83 -1.41 27.81
N SER A 84 27.88 -1.38 28.74
CA SER A 84 27.75 -0.29 29.72
C SER A 84 27.53 -0.89 31.11
N GLU A 85 28.33 -1.88 31.45
CA GLU A 85 28.63 -2.23 32.84
C GLU A 85 30.16 -2.28 33.01
N LYS A 86 30.74 -1.11 33.32
CA LYS A 86 31.94 -1.02 34.16
C LYS A 86 32.06 0.37 34.77
#